data_AF-A0A2H3HVI0-F1
#
_entry.id   AF-A0A2H3HVI0-F1
#
_cell.length_a   1.000
_cell.length_b   1.000
_cell.length_c   1.000
_cell.angle_alpha   90.00
_cell.angle_beta   90.00
_cell.angle_gamma   90.00
#
_symmetry.space_group_name_H-M   'P 1'
#
loop_
_entity.id
_entity.type
_entity.pdbx_description
1 polymer ?
#
loop_
_entity_poly.entity_id
_entity_poly.type
_entity_poly.pdbx_seq_one_letter_code
_entity_poly.pdbx_strand_id
1 'polypeptide(L)'
;MAIDENDMYPTDALVSKHARKHYRIPVRSQHWQLRSLVSAEKQDIVYFPGGNGSNHVQRLNTTTRECETIKLLTFAPRCLVAEKGWLCCGSESGDFVAIRLDEGNDDGHGILSELDPDTRLSLGLDSSRDDPILSLLSRARRNNKTLIAKSMKLAKDRVNCITLWFPPTSMPAHDRAYKEPVAVLANNDRTVTLVSLNDFDQKEKTEALDIITYPDFVNRALISPDGRLLIAILDDPYLYIHERVSSVAESPATRSSESPIYQWEQTQRILLKSQKKDDRTDSRGSFAACFSESGAYLAVGTQHGTISIFNAALLANPNADPLITTFPSSRPHSGPGAIRDMAFCPGPFGMLAWTEDRGNVGIADMRSNFYVRQIVNIEEPVFEHINIPDRNTIDPRLLDSRRERRDAALGSGATETGRRRDVIDTLNTPLTANETLVLEAMQLGGPTNFWAARSTRRTIGNDDNERPMARRSSSIGRAMGELLGSNYGRRPVTRTPREASDTPEIGRRPDRLMESLGETVAMLREQRQRQDSSYLTVLEILQARERDNDRDPDDTTIIVPLINQVVNRWEDDHGVFEVPPSPDNTAGLAWSEDGRTLFVGAQNGIYELHVDTQSRKFFPSVSMR
;
A
#
# COMPACT_ATOMS: atom_id res chain seq x y z
N MET A 1 -30.78 -3.57 -25.91
CA MET A 1 -30.99 -2.22 -25.33
C MET A 1 -29.62 -1.64 -25.07
N ALA A 2 -29.35 -0.41 -25.49
CA ALA A 2 -28.12 0.28 -25.13
C ALA A 2 -28.17 0.57 -23.63
N ILE A 3 -27.25 -0.03 -22.87
CA ILE A 3 -27.09 0.24 -21.44
C ILE A 3 -26.37 1.59 -21.36
N ASP A 4 -26.93 2.54 -20.62
CA ASP A 4 -26.35 3.87 -20.46
C ASP A 4 -25.02 3.74 -19.68
N GLU A 5 -24.02 4.57 -19.98
CA GLU A 5 -22.69 4.51 -19.33
C GLU A 5 -22.76 4.76 -17.80
N ASN A 6 -23.91 5.21 -17.31
CA ASN A 6 -24.22 5.49 -15.91
C ASN A 6 -25.11 4.46 -15.22
N ASP A 7 -25.59 3.44 -15.92
CA ASP A 7 -26.42 2.43 -15.30
C ASP A 7 -25.49 1.57 -14.40
N MET A 8 -25.56 1.81 -13.09
CA MET A 8 -24.93 1.05 -12.04
C MET A 8 -26.02 0.47 -11.16
N TYR A 9 -25.90 -0.80 -10.77
CA TYR A 9 -26.70 -1.34 -9.67
C TYR A 9 -25.87 -1.40 -8.40
N PRO A 10 -25.99 -0.41 -7.49
CA PRO A 10 -25.33 -0.48 -6.20
C PRO A 10 -25.89 -1.66 -5.40
N THR A 11 -25.00 -2.43 -4.78
CA THR A 11 -25.36 -3.54 -3.91
C THR A 11 -24.50 -3.57 -2.67
N ASP A 12 -25.02 -4.24 -1.65
CA ASP A 12 -24.37 -4.46 -0.36
C ASP A 12 -24.04 -5.95 -0.12
N ALA A 13 -24.22 -6.78 -1.14
CA ALA A 13 -24.26 -8.24 -1.03
C ALA A 13 -23.14 -8.96 -1.80
N LEU A 14 -22.08 -8.28 -2.25
CA LEU A 14 -20.92 -8.95 -2.86
C LEU A 14 -19.93 -9.39 -1.77
N VAL A 15 -19.66 -8.50 -0.82
CA VAL A 15 -18.90 -8.79 0.40
C VAL A 15 -19.77 -8.59 1.63
N SER A 16 -19.59 -9.47 2.60
CA SER A 16 -20.31 -9.49 3.86
C SER A 16 -20.13 -8.18 4.63
N LYS A 17 -21.24 -7.69 5.20
CA LYS A 17 -21.22 -6.62 6.21
C LYS A 17 -20.82 -7.14 7.60
N HIS A 18 -20.90 -8.44 7.82
CA HIS A 18 -20.54 -9.09 9.07
C HIS A 18 -19.09 -9.57 9.05
N ALA A 19 -18.47 -9.64 10.23
CA ALA A 19 -17.11 -10.17 10.43
C ALA A 19 -16.01 -9.43 9.63
N ARG A 20 -16.20 -8.13 9.37
CA ARG A 20 -15.14 -7.28 8.81
C ARG A 20 -14.12 -6.98 9.90
N LYS A 21 -12.83 -7.16 9.60
CA LYS A 21 -11.75 -6.95 10.58
C LYS A 21 -10.79 -5.89 10.09
N HIS A 22 -10.22 -5.17 11.03
CA HIS A 22 -9.13 -4.21 10.81
C HIS A 22 -7.98 -4.57 11.75
N TYR A 23 -6.92 -5.15 11.18
CA TYR A 23 -5.66 -5.40 11.84
C TYR A 23 -4.83 -4.11 11.89
N ARG A 24 -4.59 -3.58 13.09
CA ARG A 24 -3.90 -2.30 13.31
C ARG A 24 -2.38 -2.43 13.15
N ILE A 25 -1.95 -2.80 11.94
CA ILE A 25 -0.55 -2.83 11.52
C ILE A 25 -0.39 -1.91 10.31
N PRO A 26 0.28 -0.75 10.46
CA PRO A 26 0.34 0.24 9.40
C PRO A 26 1.15 -0.25 8.20
N VAL A 27 0.57 -0.14 7.00
CA VAL A 27 1.29 -0.38 5.73
C VAL A 27 1.62 0.96 5.10
N ARG A 28 2.85 1.46 5.35
CA ARG A 28 3.27 2.79 4.91
C ARG A 28 3.71 2.77 3.44
N SER A 29 3.00 3.50 2.60
CA SER A 29 3.44 3.73 1.22
C SER A 29 4.50 4.83 1.17
N GLN A 30 5.58 4.59 0.43
CA GLN A 30 6.61 5.58 0.11
C GLN A 30 6.29 6.36 -1.19
N HIS A 31 5.21 5.98 -1.92
CA HIS A 31 4.71 6.74 -3.07
C HIS A 31 3.30 7.22 -2.83
N TRP A 32 2.95 8.34 -3.44
CA TRP A 32 1.58 8.78 -3.49
C TRP A 32 0.74 7.99 -4.53
N GLN A 33 1.27 7.70 -5.74
CA GLN A 33 0.51 7.00 -6.82
C GLN A 33 0.60 5.46 -6.85
N LEU A 34 1.70 4.85 -6.43
CA LEU A 34 2.00 3.43 -6.69
C LEU A 34 1.80 2.62 -5.42
N ARG A 35 0.85 1.67 -5.41
CA ARG A 35 0.31 1.04 -4.19
C ARG A 35 0.17 -0.48 -4.32
N SER A 36 1.29 -1.19 -4.47
CA SER A 36 1.33 -2.67 -4.50
C SER A 36 2.19 -3.19 -3.34
N LEU A 37 1.71 -3.07 -2.10
CA LEU A 37 2.50 -3.40 -0.89
C LEU A 37 1.89 -4.52 -0.04
N VAL A 38 0.78 -5.12 -0.49
CA VAL A 38 0.13 -6.22 0.21
C VAL A 38 -0.02 -7.39 -0.74
N SER A 39 0.27 -8.59 -0.25
CA SER A 39 0.00 -9.85 -0.95
C SER A 39 -0.52 -10.87 0.04
N ALA A 40 -1.28 -11.85 -0.45
CA ALA A 40 -1.82 -12.91 0.37
C ALA A 40 -1.50 -14.27 -0.28
N GLU A 41 -1.19 -15.26 0.55
CA GLU A 41 -1.08 -16.66 0.16
C GLU A 41 -1.98 -17.50 1.06
N LYS A 42 -2.39 -18.67 0.58
CA LYS A 42 -3.30 -19.56 1.30
C LYS A 42 -4.58 -18.79 1.67
N GLN A 43 -5.17 -19.10 2.82
CA GLN A 43 -6.41 -18.48 3.27
C GLN A 43 -6.17 -17.32 4.26
N ASP A 44 -5.10 -17.39 5.05
CA ASP A 44 -4.94 -16.58 6.26
C ASP A 44 -3.59 -15.88 6.37
N ILE A 45 -2.73 -15.97 5.36
CA ILE A 45 -1.38 -15.40 5.38
C ILE A 45 -1.33 -14.13 4.53
N VAL A 46 -0.89 -13.03 5.15
CA VAL A 46 -0.72 -11.72 4.50
C VAL A 46 0.71 -11.24 4.64
N TYR A 47 1.34 -10.86 3.53
CA TYR A 47 2.68 -10.29 3.47
C TYR A 47 2.64 -8.80 3.18
N PHE A 48 3.48 -8.04 3.87
CA PHE A 48 3.55 -6.59 3.74
C PHE A 48 4.89 -6.05 4.28
N PRO A 49 5.32 -4.86 3.85
CA PRO A 49 6.45 -4.19 4.46
C PRO A 49 6.06 -3.49 5.76
N GLY A 50 6.84 -3.72 6.81
CA GLY A 50 6.64 -3.13 8.12
C GLY A 50 7.96 -2.92 8.85
N GLY A 51 7.89 -2.87 10.18
CA GLY A 51 9.04 -2.59 11.04
C GLY A 51 9.51 -1.12 10.99
N ASN A 52 10.61 -0.85 11.70
CA ASN A 52 11.18 0.49 11.77
C ASN A 52 11.83 0.86 10.43
N GLY A 53 11.36 1.92 9.77
CA GLY A 53 11.83 2.29 8.43
C GLY A 53 11.22 1.48 7.28
N SER A 54 10.16 0.68 7.54
CA SER A 54 9.41 -0.06 6.51
C SER A 54 10.26 -1.03 5.66
N ASN A 55 11.40 -1.49 6.17
CA ASN A 55 12.32 -2.40 5.46
C ASN A 55 12.24 -3.86 5.94
N HIS A 56 11.30 -4.19 6.82
CA HIS A 56 11.06 -5.57 7.23
C HIS A 56 9.96 -6.18 6.36
N VAL A 57 10.24 -7.31 5.73
CA VAL A 57 9.18 -8.12 5.12
C VAL A 57 8.51 -8.90 6.23
N GLN A 58 7.26 -8.56 6.53
CA GLN A 58 6.47 -9.16 7.60
C GLN A 58 5.37 -10.07 7.05
N ARG A 59 5.00 -11.07 7.85
CA ARG A 59 3.93 -12.01 7.58
C ARG A 59 2.96 -12.03 8.74
N LEU A 60 1.73 -11.62 8.49
CA LEU A 60 0.61 -11.73 9.42
C LEU A 60 -0.15 -13.03 9.12
N ASN A 61 -0.31 -13.88 10.13
CA ASN A 61 -1.33 -14.91 10.13
C ASN A 61 -2.60 -14.34 10.78
N THR A 62 -3.68 -14.24 10.01
CA THR A 62 -4.94 -13.62 10.42
C THR A 62 -5.78 -14.49 11.37
N THR A 63 -5.53 -15.81 11.38
CA THR A 63 -6.12 -16.79 12.28
C THR A 63 -5.48 -16.72 13.67
N THR A 64 -4.15 -16.85 13.74
CA THR A 64 -3.39 -16.86 15.01
C THR A 64 -3.11 -15.46 15.55
N ARG A 65 -3.23 -14.43 14.69
CA ARG A 65 -2.89 -13.03 14.99
C ARG A 65 -1.42 -12.86 15.34
N GLU A 66 -0.58 -13.74 14.81
CA GLU A 66 0.87 -13.66 14.91
C GLU A 66 1.41 -12.93 13.68
N CYS A 67 2.31 -11.99 13.90
CA CYS A 67 3.01 -11.28 12.84
C CYS A 67 4.49 -11.60 12.98
N GLU A 68 5.16 -12.16 11.97
CA GLU A 68 6.59 -12.48 12.04
C GLU A 68 7.39 -11.69 11.01
N THR A 69 8.67 -11.43 11.27
CA THR A 69 9.58 -10.86 10.26
C THR A 69 10.27 -12.01 9.52
N ILE A 70 10.07 -12.09 8.21
CA ILE A 70 10.65 -13.14 7.36
C ILE A 70 12.06 -12.76 6.93
N LYS A 71 12.22 -11.54 6.41
CA LYS A 71 13.48 -11.02 5.89
C LYS A 71 13.61 -9.53 6.14
N LEU A 72 14.85 -9.09 6.18
CA LEU A 72 15.21 -7.68 6.21
C LEU A 72 15.75 -7.26 4.86
N LEU A 73 15.22 -6.15 4.37
CA LEU A 73 15.68 -5.51 3.16
C LEU A 73 16.69 -4.41 3.53
N THR A 74 17.64 -4.16 2.63
CA THR A 74 18.56 -3.02 2.74
C THR A 74 17.91 -1.71 2.32
N PHE A 75 16.63 -1.73 1.94
CA PHE A 75 15.84 -0.59 1.48
C PHE A 75 14.38 -0.72 1.93
N ALA A 76 13.63 0.39 1.94
CA ALA A 76 12.17 0.36 2.06
C ALA A 76 11.56 0.03 0.68
N PRO A 77 10.77 -1.05 0.54
CA PRO A 77 10.29 -1.48 -0.76
C PRO A 77 9.18 -0.55 -1.28
N ARG A 78 9.16 -0.36 -2.60
CA ARG A 78 8.17 0.44 -3.34
C ARG A 78 7.02 -0.41 -3.85
N CYS A 79 7.30 -1.67 -4.08
CA CYS A 79 6.34 -2.72 -4.37
C CYS A 79 6.77 -4.02 -3.68
N LEU A 80 5.79 -4.83 -3.32
CA LEU A 80 5.90 -6.18 -2.78
C LEU A 80 4.85 -7.04 -3.47
N VAL A 81 5.26 -8.23 -3.92
CA VAL A 81 4.37 -9.26 -4.45
C VAL A 81 4.75 -10.60 -3.86
N ALA A 82 3.76 -11.41 -3.47
CA ALA A 82 3.96 -12.79 -3.07
C ALA A 82 2.96 -13.70 -3.78
N GLU A 83 3.46 -14.74 -4.44
CA GLU A 83 2.65 -15.74 -5.15
C GLU A 83 3.44 -17.04 -5.30
N LYS A 84 2.76 -18.20 -5.10
CA LYS A 84 3.30 -19.55 -5.35
C LYS A 84 4.69 -19.78 -4.72
N GLY A 85 4.85 -19.38 -3.46
CA GLY A 85 6.07 -19.60 -2.69
C GLY A 85 7.21 -18.65 -3.04
N TRP A 86 6.96 -17.59 -3.81
CA TRP A 86 7.93 -16.53 -4.08
C TRP A 86 7.45 -15.20 -3.52
N LEU A 87 8.36 -14.45 -2.91
CA LEU A 87 8.14 -13.06 -2.51
C LEU A 87 9.19 -12.17 -3.16
N CYS A 88 8.74 -11.14 -3.87
CA CYS A 88 9.60 -10.19 -4.55
C CYS A 88 9.37 -8.75 -4.07
N CYS A 89 10.44 -7.97 -4.01
CA CYS A 89 10.42 -6.57 -3.61
C CYS A 89 11.28 -5.72 -4.54
N GLY A 90 10.82 -4.49 -4.82
CA GLY A 90 11.53 -3.49 -5.63
C GLY A 90 11.85 -2.23 -4.84
N SER A 91 12.96 -1.55 -5.14
CA SER A 91 13.41 -0.33 -4.45
C SER A 91 13.22 0.96 -5.27
N GLU A 92 13.41 2.13 -4.63
CA GLU A 92 13.48 3.44 -5.28
C GLU A 92 14.72 3.56 -6.19
N SER A 93 15.79 2.83 -5.88
CA SER A 93 17.08 2.90 -6.58
C SER A 93 17.30 1.83 -7.65
N GLY A 94 16.27 1.05 -7.98
CA GLY A 94 16.33 0.01 -9.02
C GLY A 94 16.78 -1.38 -8.53
N ASP A 95 16.81 -1.59 -7.22
CA ASP A 95 17.12 -2.88 -6.61
C ASP A 95 15.94 -3.83 -6.64
N PHE A 96 16.24 -5.10 -6.85
CA PHE A 96 15.31 -6.22 -6.87
C PHE A 96 15.77 -7.30 -5.89
N VAL A 97 14.79 -7.82 -5.16
CA VAL A 97 14.95 -8.93 -4.22
C VAL A 97 13.91 -9.99 -4.58
N ALA A 98 14.32 -11.25 -4.64
CA ALA A 98 13.42 -12.40 -4.64
C ALA A 98 13.78 -13.36 -3.49
N ILE A 99 12.76 -13.83 -2.79
CA ILE A 99 12.85 -14.70 -1.62
C ILE A 99 11.96 -15.90 -1.88
N ARG A 100 12.51 -17.11 -1.82
CA ARG A 100 11.71 -18.32 -1.76
C ARG A 100 11.13 -18.46 -0.35
N LEU A 101 9.82 -18.52 -0.27
CA LEU A 101 9.06 -18.77 0.95
C LEU A 101 8.99 -20.28 1.12
N ASP A 102 9.68 -20.81 2.12
CA ASP A 102 9.66 -22.26 2.35
C ASP A 102 8.21 -22.71 2.63
N GLU A 103 7.76 -23.73 1.89
CA GLU A 103 6.55 -24.47 2.23
C GLU A 103 6.76 -25.06 3.62
N GLY A 104 6.24 -24.39 4.64
CA GLY A 104 6.15 -24.94 5.98
C GLY A 104 5.23 -26.16 5.98
N ASN A 105 5.79 -27.32 5.65
CA ASN A 105 5.53 -28.65 6.19
C ASN A 105 4.10 -28.83 6.75
N ASP A 106 3.15 -29.12 5.87
CA ASP A 106 2.20 -30.19 6.18
C ASP A 106 3.01 -31.50 6.14
N ASP A 107 2.71 -32.47 7.00
CA ASP A 107 3.44 -33.72 7.28
C ASP A 107 4.65 -33.63 8.22
N GLY A 108 4.37 -33.75 9.52
CA GLY A 108 5.33 -34.04 10.59
C GLY A 108 6.03 -35.41 10.52
N HIS A 109 6.46 -35.88 9.35
CA HIS A 109 7.11 -37.19 9.21
C HIS A 109 8.48 -37.22 8.49
N GLY A 110 9.03 -36.10 8.03
CA GLY A 110 10.27 -36.11 7.22
C GLY A 110 11.62 -36.14 7.96
N ILE A 111 11.74 -35.58 9.16
CA ILE A 111 13.08 -35.30 9.76
C ILE A 111 13.68 -36.52 10.47
N LEU A 112 12.87 -37.53 10.78
CA LEU A 112 13.33 -38.76 11.42
C LEU A 112 13.99 -39.73 10.42
N SER A 113 14.11 -39.48 9.12
CA SER A 113 14.82 -40.43 8.22
C SER A 113 16.27 -40.06 7.92
N GLU A 114 16.71 -38.82 8.18
CA GLU A 114 18.06 -38.35 7.79
C GLU A 114 19.09 -38.29 8.93
N LEU A 115 18.69 -38.62 10.16
CA LEU A 115 19.63 -38.67 11.29
C LEU A 115 20.22 -40.06 11.45
N ASP A 116 21.56 -40.12 11.43
CA ASP A 116 22.39 -41.29 11.73
C ASP A 116 21.99 -41.91 13.09
N PRO A 117 21.83 -43.25 13.21
CA PRO A 117 21.28 -43.91 14.39
C PRO A 117 21.99 -43.53 15.71
N ASP A 118 23.31 -43.31 15.66
CA ASP A 118 24.12 -42.98 16.83
C ASP A 118 23.85 -41.57 17.38
N THR A 119 23.43 -40.65 16.49
CA THR A 119 23.07 -39.28 16.89
C THR A 119 21.72 -39.25 17.63
N ARG A 120 20.82 -40.20 17.31
CA ARG A 120 19.48 -40.30 17.92
C ARG A 120 19.54 -40.82 19.34
N LEU A 121 20.43 -41.78 19.59
CA LEU A 121 20.75 -42.32 20.91
C LEU A 121 21.43 -41.27 21.79
N SER A 122 22.34 -40.49 21.22
CA SER A 122 23.05 -39.41 21.93
C SER A 122 22.13 -38.26 22.37
N LEU A 123 21.01 -38.07 21.68
CA LEU A 123 20.03 -37.02 21.95
C LEU A 123 18.82 -37.49 22.79
N GLY A 124 18.78 -38.76 23.22
CA GLY A 124 17.72 -39.27 24.10
C GLY A 124 16.31 -39.20 23.48
N LEU A 125 16.20 -39.41 22.17
CA LEU A 125 14.98 -39.16 21.39
C LEU A 125 14.00 -40.34 21.32
N ASP A 126 14.03 -41.25 22.28
CA ASP A 126 13.05 -42.37 22.41
C ASP A 126 11.88 -42.03 23.36
N SER A 127 11.73 -40.77 23.76
CA SER A 127 10.60 -40.33 24.58
C SER A 127 9.73 -39.31 23.85
N SER A 128 8.52 -39.76 23.51
CA SER A 128 7.47 -39.02 22.82
C SER A 128 6.96 -37.83 23.64
N ARG A 129 7.56 -36.65 23.47
CA ARG A 129 6.94 -35.38 23.88
C ARG A 129 7.34 -34.26 22.93
N ASP A 130 6.32 -33.57 22.41
CA ASP A 130 6.41 -32.35 21.62
C ASP A 130 7.19 -31.27 22.39
N ASP A 131 8.46 -31.09 22.05
CA ASP A 131 9.27 -30.02 22.64
C ASP A 131 9.21 -28.78 21.71
N PRO A 132 8.50 -27.70 22.08
CA PRO A 132 8.33 -26.49 21.25
C PRO A 132 9.66 -25.77 20.98
N ILE A 133 10.70 -26.10 21.75
CA ILE A 133 12.05 -25.59 21.56
C ILE A 133 12.72 -26.26 20.33
N LEU A 134 12.45 -27.54 20.06
CA LEU A 134 13.01 -28.26 18.90
C LEU A 134 12.32 -27.86 17.58
N SER A 135 11.03 -27.52 17.60
CA SER A 135 10.34 -26.93 16.45
C SER A 135 10.88 -25.53 16.12
N LEU A 136 11.16 -24.71 17.14
CA LEU A 136 11.83 -23.42 16.98
C LEU A 136 13.28 -23.56 16.46
N LEU A 137 14.04 -24.53 16.96
CA LEU A 137 15.42 -24.77 16.53
C LEU A 137 15.53 -25.33 15.12
N SER A 138 14.58 -26.17 14.70
CA SER A 138 14.49 -26.67 13.33
C SER A 138 13.97 -25.62 12.35
N ARG A 139 13.20 -24.63 12.81
CA ARG A 139 12.80 -23.42 12.05
C ARG A 139 13.96 -22.42 11.92
N ALA A 140 14.76 -22.26 12.98
CA ALA A 140 15.95 -21.41 12.98
C ALA A 140 17.09 -21.96 12.10
N ARG A 141 17.23 -23.28 11.96
CA ARG A 141 18.23 -23.92 11.09
C ARG A 141 17.82 -24.02 9.61
N ARG A 142 16.53 -23.85 9.27
CA ARG A 142 16.02 -23.90 7.90
C ARG A 142 15.98 -22.53 7.22
N ASN A 143 15.96 -21.44 7.97
CA ASN A 143 16.05 -20.10 7.40
C ASN A 143 17.40 -19.91 6.68
N ASN A 144 17.34 -19.82 5.35
CA ASN A 144 18.31 -19.17 4.46
C ASN A 144 19.38 -18.36 5.22
N LYS A 145 20.66 -18.75 5.05
CA LYS A 145 21.90 -18.40 5.81
C LYS A 145 22.09 -16.96 6.35
N THR A 146 21.25 -15.99 6.01
CA THR A 146 21.27 -14.60 6.48
C THR A 146 19.85 -14.03 6.63
N LEU A 147 19.57 -13.30 7.70
CA LEU A 147 18.30 -12.57 7.88
C LEU A 147 18.10 -11.45 6.84
N ILE A 148 19.20 -10.90 6.33
CA ILE A 148 19.22 -9.90 5.25
C ILE A 148 19.00 -10.61 3.92
N ALA A 149 18.06 -10.11 3.12
CA ALA A 149 17.76 -10.65 1.80
C ALA A 149 18.86 -10.31 0.78
N LYS A 150 19.06 -11.21 -0.18
CA LYS A 150 19.92 -10.95 -1.34
C LYS A 150 19.27 -9.90 -2.24
N SER A 151 20.00 -8.83 -2.51
CA SER A 151 19.57 -7.70 -3.35
C SER A 151 20.45 -7.58 -4.59
N MET A 152 19.87 -7.21 -5.72
CA MET A 152 20.59 -6.94 -6.96
C MET A 152 19.99 -5.75 -7.69
N LYS A 153 20.83 -4.85 -8.19
CA LYS A 153 20.38 -3.73 -9.01
C LYS A 153 20.13 -4.19 -10.45
N LEU A 154 18.85 -4.29 -10.82
CA LEU A 154 18.39 -4.78 -12.13
C LEU A 154 17.67 -3.71 -12.96
N ALA A 155 17.39 -2.56 -12.37
CA ALA A 155 16.91 -1.36 -13.06
C ALA A 155 17.84 -0.18 -12.78
N LYS A 156 17.85 0.82 -13.66
CA LYS A 156 18.67 2.04 -13.47
C LYS A 156 18.04 3.01 -12.49
N ASP A 157 16.72 2.97 -12.41
CA ASP A 157 15.85 3.84 -11.60
C ASP A 157 14.78 3.00 -10.89
N ARG A 158 13.89 3.64 -10.13
CA ARG A 158 12.83 3.03 -9.33
C ARG A 158 12.10 1.87 -10.01
N VAL A 159 11.90 0.80 -9.24
CA VAL A 159 11.01 -0.31 -9.61
C VAL A 159 9.60 0.02 -9.11
N ASN A 160 8.73 0.46 -10.03
CA ASN A 160 7.38 0.93 -9.73
C ASN A 160 6.45 -0.22 -9.31
N CYS A 161 6.57 -1.37 -9.98
CA CYS A 161 5.75 -2.55 -9.72
C CYS A 161 6.51 -3.82 -10.12
N ILE A 162 6.26 -4.91 -9.40
CA ILE A 162 6.68 -6.26 -9.79
C ILE A 162 5.43 -7.11 -9.93
N THR A 163 5.32 -7.85 -11.02
CA THR A 163 4.33 -8.92 -11.16
C THR A 163 5.04 -10.24 -11.42
N LEU A 164 4.40 -11.34 -11.04
CA LEU A 164 4.96 -12.68 -11.20
C LEU A 164 4.16 -13.42 -12.28
N TRP A 165 4.87 -14.21 -13.08
CA TRP A 165 4.29 -15.11 -14.04
C TRP A 165 4.86 -16.51 -13.83
N PHE A 166 3.99 -17.51 -13.87
CA PHE A 166 4.34 -18.90 -13.70
C PHE A 166 3.76 -19.71 -14.87
N PRO A 167 4.48 -20.73 -15.36
CA PRO A 167 3.90 -21.68 -16.30
C PRO A 167 2.56 -22.20 -15.78
N PRO A 168 1.47 -22.06 -16.54
CA PRO A 168 0.14 -22.42 -16.06
C PRO A 168 0.00 -23.93 -15.86
N THR A 169 -0.71 -24.33 -14.81
CA THR A 169 -1.07 -25.73 -14.51
C THR A 169 -2.51 -26.06 -14.88
N SER A 170 -3.40 -25.06 -14.87
CA SER A 170 -4.84 -25.20 -15.12
C SER A 170 -5.24 -25.01 -16.59
N MET A 171 -4.35 -24.48 -17.42
CA MET A 171 -4.58 -24.22 -18.84
C MET A 171 -3.27 -24.45 -19.62
N PRO A 172 -3.34 -24.75 -20.93
CA PRO A 172 -2.13 -24.90 -21.74
C PRO A 172 -1.39 -23.56 -21.84
N ALA A 173 -0.08 -23.60 -21.63
CA ALA A 173 0.79 -22.48 -21.93
C ALA A 173 0.85 -22.27 -23.46
N HIS A 174 0.97 -21.02 -23.89
CA HIS A 174 1.26 -20.68 -25.28
C HIS A 174 2.64 -21.22 -25.67
N ASP A 175 2.81 -21.66 -26.92
CA ASP A 175 4.03 -22.34 -27.40
C ASP A 175 5.33 -21.53 -27.18
N ARG A 176 5.20 -20.20 -27.12
CA ARG A 176 6.31 -19.25 -26.94
C ARG A 176 6.44 -18.70 -25.53
N ALA A 177 5.62 -19.16 -24.58
CA ALA A 177 5.70 -18.73 -23.19
C ALA A 177 7.05 -19.11 -22.56
N TYR A 178 7.41 -18.50 -21.44
CA TYR A 178 8.54 -18.97 -20.64
C TYR A 178 8.24 -20.36 -20.08
N LYS A 179 9.31 -21.12 -19.79
CA LYS A 179 9.18 -22.48 -19.23
C LYS A 179 9.44 -22.53 -17.73
N GLU A 180 9.65 -21.37 -17.12
CA GLU A 180 9.99 -21.22 -15.72
C GLU A 180 9.35 -19.95 -15.13
N PRO A 181 9.33 -19.80 -13.80
CA PRO A 181 8.80 -18.61 -13.14
C PRO A 181 9.61 -17.35 -13.47
N VAL A 182 8.90 -16.27 -13.82
CA VAL A 182 9.47 -14.99 -14.24
C VAL A 182 8.90 -13.86 -13.41
N ALA A 183 9.77 -12.98 -12.93
CA ALA A 183 9.40 -11.67 -12.40
C ALA A 183 9.43 -10.62 -13.51
N VAL A 184 8.40 -9.79 -13.57
CA VAL A 184 8.27 -8.67 -14.52
C VAL A 184 8.37 -7.37 -13.73
N LEU A 185 9.46 -6.65 -13.93
CA LEU A 185 9.76 -5.40 -13.25
C LEU A 185 9.37 -4.23 -14.16
N ALA A 186 8.40 -3.42 -13.72
CA ALA A 186 8.04 -2.17 -14.36
C ALA A 186 8.86 -1.02 -13.76
N ASN A 187 9.67 -0.35 -14.58
CA ASN A 187 10.69 0.55 -14.10
C ASN A 187 10.48 1.99 -14.56
N ASN A 188 10.96 2.91 -13.73
CA ASN A 188 10.94 4.34 -13.99
C ASN A 188 12.04 4.79 -14.97
N ASP A 189 12.97 3.91 -15.34
CA ASP A 189 13.93 4.18 -16.43
C ASP A 189 13.34 3.93 -17.84
N ARG A 190 12.00 3.83 -17.93
CA ARG A 190 11.20 3.54 -19.12
C ARG A 190 11.40 2.14 -19.66
N THR A 191 11.73 1.18 -18.80
CA THR A 191 11.90 -0.21 -19.19
C THR A 191 10.95 -1.15 -18.46
N VAL A 192 10.69 -2.30 -19.09
CA VAL A 192 10.23 -3.50 -18.41
C VAL A 192 11.37 -4.52 -18.47
N THR A 193 11.80 -4.99 -17.30
CA THR A 193 12.88 -6.00 -17.17
C THR A 193 12.27 -7.33 -16.73
N LEU A 194 12.54 -8.39 -17.48
CA LEU A 194 12.09 -9.75 -17.14
C LEU A 194 13.24 -10.55 -16.54
N VAL A 195 12.98 -11.22 -15.41
CA VAL A 195 14.01 -11.90 -14.60
C VAL A 195 13.55 -13.31 -14.27
N SER A 196 14.42 -14.30 -14.49
CA SER A 196 14.18 -15.68 -14.04
C SER A 196 14.34 -15.77 -12.52
N LEU A 197 13.29 -16.24 -11.83
CA LEU A 197 13.34 -16.42 -10.38
C LEU A 197 14.30 -17.56 -9.99
N ASN A 198 14.37 -18.62 -10.81
CA ASN A 198 15.28 -19.73 -10.61
C ASN A 198 16.74 -19.27 -10.69
N ASP A 199 17.08 -18.51 -11.73
CA ASP A 199 18.43 -17.97 -11.89
C ASP A 199 18.78 -17.00 -10.77
N PHE A 200 17.83 -16.19 -10.30
CA PHE A 200 18.05 -15.28 -9.19
C PHE A 200 18.36 -16.01 -7.88
N ASP A 201 17.70 -17.13 -7.61
CA ASP A 201 17.96 -17.92 -6.40
C ASP A 201 19.30 -18.68 -6.49
N GLN A 202 19.61 -19.25 -7.66
CA GLN A 202 20.76 -20.16 -7.82
C GLN A 202 22.08 -19.47 -8.13
N LYS A 203 22.08 -18.36 -8.88
CA LYS A 203 23.32 -17.70 -9.37
C LYS A 203 23.65 -16.49 -8.52
N GLU A 204 24.92 -16.19 -8.26
CA GLU A 204 25.31 -14.96 -7.54
C GLU A 204 24.91 -13.69 -8.28
N LYS A 205 25.03 -13.71 -9.61
CA LYS A 205 24.62 -12.65 -10.53
C LYS A 205 23.63 -13.21 -11.55
N THR A 206 22.61 -12.43 -11.85
CA THR A 206 21.52 -12.78 -12.75
C THR A 206 21.41 -11.70 -13.80
N GLU A 207 21.32 -12.11 -15.05
CA GLU A 207 21.07 -11.20 -16.17
C GLU A 207 19.58 -11.17 -16.47
N ALA A 208 19.12 -10.07 -17.06
CA ALA A 208 17.74 -9.98 -17.52
C ALA A 208 17.51 -10.98 -18.65
N LEU A 209 16.37 -11.67 -18.62
CA LEU A 209 15.91 -12.52 -19.72
C LEU A 209 15.59 -11.66 -20.95
N ASP A 210 14.89 -10.55 -20.71
CA ASP A 210 14.42 -9.62 -21.74
C ASP A 210 14.32 -8.21 -21.12
N ILE A 211 14.58 -7.18 -21.94
CA ILE A 211 14.40 -5.77 -21.58
C ILE A 211 13.63 -5.09 -22.70
N ILE A 212 12.46 -4.54 -22.36
CA ILE A 212 11.57 -3.84 -23.30
C ILE A 212 11.61 -2.35 -22.97
N THR A 213 11.80 -1.49 -23.97
CA THR A 213 11.88 -0.03 -23.78
C THR A 213 10.61 0.68 -24.23
N TYR A 214 10.18 1.67 -23.46
CA TYR A 214 8.95 2.42 -23.64
C TYR A 214 9.21 3.93 -23.80
N PRO A 215 8.22 4.69 -24.31
CA PRO A 215 8.38 6.13 -24.49
C PRO A 215 8.33 6.94 -23.19
N ASP A 216 7.70 6.41 -22.13
CA ASP A 216 7.48 7.08 -20.85
C ASP A 216 7.69 6.10 -19.67
N PHE A 217 7.60 6.59 -18.43
CA PHE A 217 7.78 5.80 -17.22
C PHE A 217 6.74 4.69 -17.11
N VAL A 218 7.19 3.46 -16.82
CA VAL A 218 6.30 2.29 -16.79
C VAL A 218 5.77 2.11 -15.37
N ASN A 219 4.46 2.24 -15.19
CA ASN A 219 3.82 2.11 -13.89
C ASN A 219 3.52 0.64 -13.55
N ARG A 220 3.11 -0.15 -14.54
CA ARG A 220 2.81 -1.57 -14.36
C ARG A 220 2.94 -2.34 -15.66
N ALA A 221 3.46 -3.55 -15.56
CA ALA A 221 3.52 -4.51 -16.66
C ALA A 221 3.24 -5.92 -16.13
N LEU A 222 2.57 -6.74 -16.96
CA LEU A 222 2.22 -8.11 -16.62
C LEU A 222 2.03 -8.96 -17.88
N ILE A 223 2.28 -10.26 -17.72
CA ILE A 223 2.11 -11.28 -18.76
C ILE A 223 0.72 -11.92 -18.59
N SER A 224 0.04 -12.24 -19.70
CA SER A 224 -1.24 -12.96 -19.65
C SER A 224 -1.07 -14.37 -19.06
N PRO A 225 -2.12 -14.97 -18.47
CA PRO A 225 -2.02 -16.28 -17.82
C PRO A 225 -1.47 -17.40 -18.71
N ASP A 226 -1.80 -17.38 -20.00
CA ASP A 226 -1.27 -18.32 -21.00
C ASP A 226 0.17 -18.02 -21.45
N GLY A 227 0.74 -16.89 -21.06
CA GLY A 227 2.09 -16.46 -21.45
C GLY A 227 2.18 -15.87 -22.85
N ARG A 228 1.06 -15.65 -23.54
CA ARG A 228 1.03 -15.15 -24.92
C ARG A 228 1.32 -13.64 -25.03
N LEU A 229 0.67 -12.85 -24.18
CA LEU A 229 0.68 -11.40 -24.23
C LEU A 229 1.51 -10.82 -23.09
N LEU A 230 2.21 -9.72 -23.36
CA LEU A 230 2.73 -8.82 -22.32
C LEU A 230 2.10 -7.45 -22.52
N ILE A 231 1.50 -6.92 -21.46
CA ILE A 231 0.93 -5.57 -21.49
C ILE A 231 1.71 -4.65 -20.57
N ALA A 232 1.73 -3.36 -20.91
CA ALA A 232 2.30 -2.32 -20.08
C ALA A 232 1.44 -1.06 -20.11
N ILE A 233 1.36 -0.42 -18.95
CA ILE A 233 0.73 0.89 -18.75
C ILE A 233 1.73 1.85 -18.11
N LEU A 234 1.70 3.09 -18.58
CA LEU A 234 2.71 4.11 -18.33
C LEU A 234 2.06 5.35 -17.71
N ASP A 235 2.89 6.37 -17.46
CA ASP A 235 2.45 7.76 -17.24
C ASP A 235 1.81 8.39 -18.50
N ASP A 236 1.93 7.72 -19.65
CA ASP A 236 1.27 8.12 -20.87
C ASP A 236 -0.18 7.56 -20.96
N PRO A 237 -1.00 8.03 -21.91
CA PRO A 237 -2.41 7.69 -21.96
C PRO A 237 -2.72 6.34 -22.63
N TYR A 238 -1.70 5.51 -22.90
CA TYR A 238 -1.86 4.31 -23.72
C TYR A 238 -1.68 3.01 -22.94
N LEU A 239 -2.41 1.99 -23.40
CA LEU A 239 -2.14 0.59 -23.11
C LEU A 239 -1.29 0.01 -24.25
N TYR A 240 -0.15 -0.56 -23.90
CA TYR A 240 0.76 -1.22 -24.82
C TYR A 240 0.59 -2.73 -24.78
N ILE A 241 0.56 -3.37 -25.95
CA ILE A 241 0.37 -4.82 -26.09
C ILE A 241 1.53 -5.39 -26.91
N HIS A 242 2.11 -6.48 -26.41
CA HIS A 242 3.22 -7.19 -27.02
C HIS A 242 2.88 -8.67 -27.16
N GLU A 243 3.43 -9.27 -28.22
CA GLU A 243 3.49 -10.73 -28.37
C GLU A 243 4.94 -11.18 -28.44
N ARG A 244 5.19 -12.40 -27.99
CA ARG A 244 6.50 -13.02 -28.12
C ARG A 244 6.65 -13.63 -29.51
N VAL A 245 7.68 -13.22 -30.24
CA VAL A 245 7.98 -13.71 -31.59
C VAL A 245 9.34 -14.39 -31.63
N SER A 246 9.53 -15.34 -32.55
CA SER A 246 10.83 -15.98 -32.71
C SER A 246 11.78 -15.00 -33.40
N SER A 247 12.91 -14.73 -32.76
CA SER A 247 13.99 -13.93 -33.32
C SER A 247 14.75 -14.76 -34.33
N VAL A 248 14.62 -14.42 -35.61
CA VAL A 248 15.46 -14.96 -36.68
C VAL A 248 16.76 -14.15 -36.68
N ALA A 249 17.73 -14.54 -35.85
CA ALA A 249 19.02 -13.88 -35.86
C ALA A 249 19.72 -14.13 -37.22
N GLU A 250 19.88 -13.08 -38.03
CA GLU A 250 20.77 -13.05 -39.19
C GLU A 250 22.23 -13.14 -38.72
N SER A 251 22.76 -14.35 -38.48
CA SER A 251 24.20 -14.64 -38.49
C SER A 251 24.46 -16.15 -38.51
N PRO A 252 24.86 -16.74 -39.66
CA PRO A 252 25.13 -18.18 -39.82
C PRO A 252 26.60 -18.51 -39.49
N ALA A 253 27.10 -18.08 -38.33
CA ALA A 253 28.40 -18.54 -37.86
C ALA A 253 28.46 -18.48 -36.33
N THR A 254 28.71 -19.63 -35.72
CA THR A 254 29.00 -19.80 -34.29
C THR A 254 27.83 -19.65 -33.31
N ARG A 255 26.96 -20.67 -33.24
CA ARG A 255 26.31 -21.10 -31.99
C ARG A 255 25.79 -22.54 -32.12
N SER A 256 26.48 -23.46 -31.46
CA SER A 256 26.05 -24.84 -31.25
C SER A 256 25.22 -24.90 -29.96
N SER A 257 23.89 -24.83 -30.07
CA SER A 257 22.89 -25.37 -29.13
C SER A 257 21.50 -24.86 -29.52
N GLU A 258 20.58 -25.81 -29.72
CA GLU A 258 19.27 -25.70 -30.37
C GLU A 258 18.18 -25.19 -29.42
N SER A 259 17.91 -23.89 -29.40
CA SER A 259 16.65 -23.35 -28.86
C SER A 259 16.25 -22.10 -29.63
N PRO A 260 14.99 -21.96 -30.07
CA PRO A 260 14.53 -20.75 -30.73
C PRO A 260 14.68 -19.57 -29.77
N ILE A 261 15.39 -18.53 -30.21
CA ILE A 261 15.46 -17.26 -29.49
C ILE A 261 14.11 -16.57 -29.68
N TYR A 262 13.55 -16.03 -28.61
CA TYR A 262 12.30 -15.28 -28.65
C TYR A 262 12.54 -13.85 -28.17
N GLN A 263 11.77 -12.90 -28.71
CA GLN A 263 11.78 -11.50 -28.27
C GLN A 263 10.34 -10.98 -28.19
N TRP A 264 10.12 -9.98 -27.35
CA TRP A 264 8.83 -9.28 -27.27
C TRP A 264 8.74 -8.20 -28.33
N GLU A 265 7.68 -8.22 -29.13
CA GLU A 265 7.40 -7.20 -30.14
C GLU A 265 6.04 -6.54 -29.86
N GLN A 266 6.01 -5.21 -29.94
CA GLN A 266 4.79 -4.44 -29.76
C GLN A 266 3.85 -4.66 -30.95
N THR A 267 2.69 -5.25 -30.68
CA THR A 267 1.67 -5.52 -31.70
C THR A 267 0.65 -4.39 -31.80
N GLN A 268 0.27 -3.80 -30.66
CA GLN A 268 -0.79 -2.81 -30.62
C GLN A 268 -0.57 -1.77 -29.51
N ARG A 269 -1.16 -0.59 -29.71
CA ARG A 269 -1.23 0.49 -28.72
C ARG A 269 -2.62 1.09 -28.71
N ILE A 270 -3.29 1.08 -27.57
CA ILE A 270 -4.70 1.49 -27.42
C ILE A 270 -4.75 2.76 -26.56
N LEU A 271 -5.43 3.81 -27.03
CA LEU A 271 -5.71 4.99 -26.22
C LEU A 271 -6.77 4.66 -25.18
N LEU A 272 -6.46 4.83 -23.90
CA LEU A 272 -7.37 4.49 -22.82
C LEU A 272 -8.51 5.52 -22.70
N LYS A 273 -9.70 5.05 -22.32
CA LYS A 273 -10.85 5.93 -22.06
C LYS A 273 -10.53 6.91 -20.93
N SER A 274 -11.19 8.08 -20.94
CA SER A 274 -10.91 9.27 -20.09
C SER A 274 -9.56 9.96 -20.30
N GLN A 275 -8.59 9.29 -20.93
CA GLN A 275 -7.26 9.85 -21.18
C GLN A 275 -7.24 10.64 -22.50
N LYS A 276 -6.35 11.63 -22.58
CA LYS A 276 -6.13 12.45 -23.79
C LYS A 276 -4.66 12.45 -24.17
N LYS A 277 -4.37 12.40 -25.47
CA LYS A 277 -2.99 12.41 -26.00
C LYS A 277 -2.18 13.62 -25.53
N ASP A 278 -2.85 14.77 -25.44
CA ASP A 278 -2.23 16.04 -25.07
C ASP A 278 -2.39 16.36 -23.58
N ASP A 279 -2.85 15.40 -22.77
CA ASP A 279 -2.89 15.58 -21.32
C ASP A 279 -1.46 15.71 -20.77
N ARG A 280 -1.26 16.79 -20.02
CA ARG A 280 -0.01 17.16 -19.35
C ARG A 280 -0.24 17.38 -17.85
N THR A 281 -1.45 17.12 -17.36
CA THR A 281 -1.75 17.18 -15.93
C THR A 281 -1.07 16.03 -15.21
N ASP A 282 -0.85 16.18 -13.91
CA ASP A 282 -0.33 15.12 -13.05
C ASP A 282 -1.30 13.94 -12.90
N SER A 283 -2.50 14.03 -13.49
CA SER A 283 -3.52 12.98 -13.50
C SER A 283 -3.54 12.12 -14.76
N ARG A 284 -2.63 12.38 -15.70
CA ARG A 284 -2.41 11.50 -16.84
C ARG A 284 -1.86 10.14 -16.38
N GLY A 285 -2.10 9.11 -17.19
CA GLY A 285 -1.52 7.80 -16.96
C GLY A 285 -2.42 6.81 -16.24
N SER A 286 -1.94 5.57 -16.21
CA SER A 286 -2.65 4.43 -15.64
C SER A 286 -1.74 3.64 -14.71
N PHE A 287 -2.31 3.13 -13.62
CA PHE A 287 -1.53 2.64 -12.48
C PHE A 287 -1.88 1.22 -12.06
N ALA A 288 -3.06 0.73 -12.47
CA ALA A 288 -3.58 -0.55 -12.03
C ALA A 288 -4.03 -1.36 -13.25
N ALA A 289 -3.61 -2.62 -13.32
CA ALA A 289 -4.03 -3.55 -14.36
C ALA A 289 -3.91 -5.00 -13.90
N CYS A 290 -4.85 -5.84 -14.30
CA CYS A 290 -4.82 -7.27 -14.00
C CYS A 290 -5.55 -8.08 -15.08
N PHE A 291 -5.04 -9.27 -15.37
CA PHE A 291 -5.78 -10.27 -16.14
C PHE A 291 -6.69 -11.07 -15.21
N SER A 292 -7.85 -11.50 -15.72
CA SER A 292 -8.63 -12.55 -15.06
C SER A 292 -7.86 -13.85 -15.06
N GLU A 293 -8.10 -14.74 -14.09
CA GLU A 293 -7.43 -16.04 -13.98
C GLU A 293 -7.49 -16.90 -15.25
N SER A 294 -8.61 -16.87 -15.97
CA SER A 294 -8.78 -17.56 -17.26
C SER A 294 -8.05 -16.92 -18.44
N GLY A 295 -7.47 -15.75 -18.25
CA GLY A 295 -6.90 -14.91 -19.30
C GLY A 295 -7.92 -14.32 -20.27
N ALA A 296 -9.23 -14.43 -20.02
CA ALA A 296 -10.26 -13.93 -20.92
C ALA A 296 -10.45 -12.40 -20.88
N TYR A 297 -10.22 -11.79 -19.72
CA TYR A 297 -10.42 -10.37 -19.48
C TYR A 297 -9.12 -9.69 -19.03
N LEU A 298 -8.94 -8.44 -19.44
CA LEU A 298 -7.95 -7.51 -18.89
C LEU A 298 -8.70 -6.31 -18.32
N ALA A 299 -8.46 -5.97 -17.06
CA ALA A 299 -8.93 -4.73 -16.45
C ALA A 299 -7.78 -3.72 -16.38
N VAL A 300 -8.08 -2.45 -16.65
CA VAL A 300 -7.13 -1.33 -16.53
C VAL A 300 -7.80 -0.16 -15.80
N GLY A 301 -7.11 0.38 -14.80
CA GLY A 301 -7.52 1.50 -13.97
C GLY A 301 -6.62 2.71 -14.15
N THR A 302 -7.25 3.87 -14.27
CA THR A 302 -6.59 5.15 -14.53
C THR A 302 -6.59 6.06 -13.31
N GLN A 303 -5.74 7.08 -13.32
CA GLN A 303 -5.74 8.09 -12.26
C GLN A 303 -6.97 9.01 -12.28
N HIS A 304 -7.67 9.12 -13.42
CA HIS A 304 -8.97 9.78 -13.51
C HIS A 304 -10.12 8.98 -12.86
N GLY A 305 -9.83 7.81 -12.26
CA GLY A 305 -10.84 6.97 -11.64
C GLY A 305 -11.69 6.22 -12.67
N THR A 306 -11.19 6.02 -13.88
CA THR A 306 -11.88 5.22 -14.91
C THR A 306 -11.31 3.81 -14.94
N ILE A 307 -12.19 2.80 -14.93
CA ILE A 307 -11.86 1.39 -15.09
C ILE A 307 -12.39 0.91 -16.45
N SER A 308 -11.52 0.30 -17.25
CA SER A 308 -11.85 -0.27 -18.56
C SER A 308 -11.62 -1.78 -18.55
N ILE A 309 -12.58 -2.54 -19.09
CA ILE A 309 -12.52 -3.99 -19.22
C ILE A 309 -12.38 -4.34 -20.70
N PHE A 310 -11.36 -5.14 -21.02
CA PHE A 310 -11.03 -5.57 -22.37
C PHE A 310 -11.17 -7.08 -22.52
N ASN A 311 -11.56 -7.52 -23.71
CA ASN A 311 -11.46 -8.90 -24.16
C ASN A 311 -10.01 -9.19 -24.57
N ALA A 312 -9.34 -10.02 -23.77
CA ALA A 312 -7.93 -10.31 -23.96
C ALA A 312 -7.62 -11.00 -25.29
N ALA A 313 -8.54 -11.83 -25.80
CA ALA A 313 -8.35 -12.53 -27.07
C ALA A 313 -8.30 -11.59 -28.29
N LEU A 314 -8.85 -10.37 -28.15
CA LEU A 314 -8.90 -9.36 -29.21
C LEU A 314 -7.77 -8.32 -29.10
N LEU A 315 -6.99 -8.33 -28.01
CA LEU A 315 -5.98 -7.29 -27.74
C LEU A 315 -4.86 -7.19 -28.78
N ALA A 316 -4.51 -8.31 -29.41
CA ALA A 316 -3.48 -8.35 -30.46
C ALA A 316 -4.05 -8.16 -31.88
N ASN A 317 -5.37 -8.03 -32.04
CA ASN A 317 -6.00 -7.87 -33.33
C ASN A 317 -6.26 -6.37 -33.62
N PRO A 318 -5.50 -5.73 -34.52
CA PRO A 318 -5.64 -4.31 -34.81
C PRO A 318 -6.96 -3.94 -35.48
N ASN A 319 -7.69 -4.92 -36.01
CA ASN A 319 -8.96 -4.71 -36.71
C ASN A 319 -10.19 -4.95 -35.81
N ALA A 320 -10.00 -5.29 -34.54
CA ALA A 320 -11.09 -5.51 -33.58
C ALA A 320 -11.04 -4.46 -32.46
N ASP A 321 -12.20 -4.06 -31.93
CA ASP A 321 -12.27 -3.29 -30.69
C ASP A 321 -12.27 -4.27 -29.51
N PRO A 322 -11.21 -4.33 -28.69
CA PRO A 322 -11.18 -5.21 -27.53
C PRO A 322 -11.97 -4.66 -26.35
N LEU A 323 -12.40 -3.39 -26.34
CA LEU A 323 -13.08 -2.79 -25.19
C LEU A 323 -14.49 -3.37 -25.02
N ILE A 324 -14.75 -3.97 -23.85
CA ILE A 324 -16.06 -4.53 -23.50
C ILE A 324 -16.93 -3.49 -22.82
N THR A 325 -16.40 -2.86 -21.77
CA THR A 325 -17.12 -1.87 -20.97
C THR A 325 -16.15 -0.96 -20.22
N THR A 326 -16.65 0.20 -19.81
CA THR A 326 -15.94 1.17 -19.00
C THR A 326 -16.88 1.66 -17.91
N PHE A 327 -16.37 1.87 -16.71
CA PHE A 327 -17.14 2.45 -15.61
C PHE A 327 -16.26 3.31 -14.68
N PRO A 328 -16.84 4.34 -14.03
CA PRO A 328 -16.11 5.18 -13.09
C PRO A 328 -15.97 4.50 -11.71
N SER A 329 -14.97 4.97 -10.96
CA SER A 329 -14.84 4.78 -9.53
C SER A 329 -15.96 5.53 -8.78
N SER A 330 -16.00 5.42 -7.46
CA SER A 330 -16.99 6.13 -6.64
C SER A 330 -16.81 7.65 -6.63
N ARG A 331 -15.59 8.13 -6.94
CA ARG A 331 -15.21 9.55 -6.94
C ARG A 331 -14.37 9.91 -8.18
N PRO A 332 -14.90 9.75 -9.40
CA PRO A 332 -14.12 9.92 -10.62
C PRO A 332 -13.64 11.36 -10.78
N HIS A 333 -12.57 11.58 -11.55
CA HIS A 333 -11.96 12.89 -11.80
C HIS A 333 -11.52 13.62 -10.52
N SER A 334 -11.29 12.88 -9.44
CA SER A 334 -10.77 13.41 -8.17
C SER A 334 -9.56 12.59 -7.75
N GLY A 335 -8.61 13.24 -7.07
CA GLY A 335 -7.45 12.54 -6.49
C GLY A 335 -7.84 11.34 -5.63
N PRO A 336 -8.78 11.48 -4.67
CA PRO A 336 -9.23 10.37 -3.84
C PRO A 336 -9.80 9.17 -4.60
N GLY A 337 -10.43 9.38 -5.76
CA GLY A 337 -11.03 8.31 -6.56
C GLY A 337 -10.13 7.73 -7.65
N ALA A 338 -8.85 8.12 -7.69
CA ALA A 338 -7.87 7.52 -8.59
C ALA A 338 -7.70 6.02 -8.28
N ILE A 339 -7.63 5.18 -9.31
CA ILE A 339 -7.43 3.74 -9.11
C ILE A 339 -5.96 3.47 -8.80
N ARG A 340 -5.70 2.72 -7.72
CA ARG A 340 -4.33 2.47 -7.24
C ARG A 340 -3.89 1.02 -7.36
N ASP A 341 -4.81 0.09 -7.16
CA ASP A 341 -4.57 -1.33 -7.34
C ASP A 341 -5.85 -2.06 -7.73
N MET A 342 -5.72 -3.22 -8.37
CA MET A 342 -6.87 -4.06 -8.75
C MET A 342 -6.48 -5.52 -8.92
N ALA A 343 -7.42 -6.41 -8.61
CA ALA A 343 -7.25 -7.84 -8.84
C ALA A 343 -8.59 -8.50 -9.11
N PHE A 344 -8.61 -9.38 -10.11
CA PHE A 344 -9.68 -10.35 -10.26
C PHE A 344 -9.62 -11.37 -9.12
N CYS A 345 -10.78 -11.71 -8.60
CA CYS A 345 -10.94 -12.72 -7.56
C CYS A 345 -10.57 -14.10 -8.14
N PRO A 346 -9.65 -14.85 -7.49
CA PRO A 346 -9.35 -16.21 -7.89
C PRO A 346 -10.54 -17.15 -7.61
N GLY A 347 -10.59 -18.25 -8.34
CA GLY A 347 -11.64 -19.26 -8.18
C GLY A 347 -12.99 -18.85 -8.78
N PRO A 348 -14.09 -19.52 -8.38
CA PRO A 348 -15.35 -19.49 -9.13
C PRO A 348 -16.17 -18.23 -8.89
N PHE A 349 -15.65 -17.26 -8.12
CA PHE A 349 -16.46 -16.14 -7.72
C PHE A 349 -16.66 -15.15 -8.87
N GLY A 350 -15.66 -14.87 -9.70
CA GLY A 350 -15.85 -13.97 -10.85
C GLY A 350 -16.22 -12.56 -10.38
N MET A 351 -15.33 -11.97 -9.60
CA MET A 351 -15.42 -10.58 -9.14
C MET A 351 -14.14 -9.83 -9.52
N LEU A 352 -14.25 -8.53 -9.65
CA LEU A 352 -13.11 -7.62 -9.76
C LEU A 352 -13.12 -6.70 -8.55
N ALA A 353 -12.01 -6.63 -7.81
CA ALA A 353 -11.82 -5.65 -6.75
C ALA A 353 -10.82 -4.57 -7.18
N TRP A 354 -10.99 -3.35 -6.68
CA TRP A 354 -10.06 -2.25 -6.84
C TRP A 354 -10.00 -1.38 -5.58
N THR A 355 -8.86 -0.72 -5.39
CA THR A 355 -8.69 0.35 -4.41
C THR A 355 -8.69 1.70 -5.09
N GLU A 356 -9.34 2.66 -4.45
CA GLU A 356 -9.14 4.07 -4.75
C GLU A 356 -7.99 4.63 -3.91
N ASP A 357 -7.49 5.82 -4.21
CA ASP A 357 -6.39 6.47 -3.48
C ASP A 357 -6.63 6.53 -1.96
N ARG A 358 -7.88 6.73 -1.56
CA ARG A 358 -8.26 6.91 -0.14
C ARG A 358 -9.54 6.21 0.24
N GLY A 359 -9.53 5.38 1.28
CA GLY A 359 -10.74 4.94 2.00
C GLY A 359 -11.67 3.95 1.28
N ASN A 360 -11.91 4.11 -0.03
CA ASN A 360 -12.90 3.35 -0.76
C ASN A 360 -12.28 2.15 -1.50
N VAL A 361 -12.94 1.01 -1.34
CA VAL A 361 -12.64 -0.24 -2.03
C VAL A 361 -13.87 -0.62 -2.83
N GLY A 362 -13.71 -0.83 -4.13
CA GLY A 362 -14.82 -1.25 -4.98
C GLY A 362 -14.73 -2.72 -5.34
N ILE A 363 -15.90 -3.35 -5.48
CA ILE A 363 -16.07 -4.73 -5.92
C ILE A 363 -17.15 -4.74 -7.02
N ALA A 364 -16.86 -5.37 -8.14
CA ALA A 364 -17.79 -5.54 -9.26
C ALA A 364 -18.04 -7.02 -9.54
N ASP A 365 -19.30 -7.38 -9.81
CA ASP A 365 -19.66 -8.73 -10.24
C ASP A 365 -19.48 -8.91 -11.74
N MET A 366 -18.54 -9.78 -12.13
CA MET A 366 -18.27 -10.07 -13.55
C MET A 366 -19.46 -10.74 -14.24
N ARG A 367 -20.27 -11.51 -13.50
CA ARG A 367 -21.42 -12.24 -14.06
C ARG A 367 -22.54 -11.32 -14.53
N SER A 368 -22.60 -10.14 -13.92
CA SER A 368 -23.51 -9.05 -14.30
C SER A 368 -22.94 -8.15 -15.40
N ASN A 369 -21.83 -8.54 -16.04
CA ASN A 369 -21.05 -7.67 -16.92
C ASN A 369 -20.62 -6.37 -16.20
N PHE A 370 -20.16 -6.49 -14.94
CA PHE A 370 -19.66 -5.40 -14.09
C PHE A 370 -20.70 -4.34 -13.70
N TYR A 371 -21.97 -4.59 -13.98
CA TYR A 371 -23.07 -3.68 -13.70
C TYR A 371 -23.37 -3.56 -12.20
N VAL A 372 -23.37 -4.70 -11.51
CA VAL A 372 -23.61 -4.81 -10.07
C VAL A 372 -22.31 -4.53 -9.34
N ARG A 373 -22.30 -3.47 -8.52
CA ARG A 373 -21.10 -2.96 -7.86
C ARG A 373 -21.37 -2.64 -6.39
N GLN A 374 -20.38 -2.88 -5.54
CA GLN A 374 -20.38 -2.53 -4.12
C GLN A 374 -19.16 -1.65 -3.84
N ILE A 375 -19.36 -0.55 -3.11
CA ILE A 375 -18.27 0.27 -2.58
C ILE A 375 -18.25 0.10 -1.07
N VAL A 376 -17.09 -0.22 -0.53
CA VAL A 376 -16.84 -0.35 0.91
C VAL A 376 -15.91 0.77 1.34
N ASN A 377 -16.33 1.57 2.31
CA ASN A 377 -15.43 2.53 2.95
C ASN A 377 -14.75 1.84 4.16
N ILE A 378 -13.42 1.77 4.15
CA ILE A 378 -12.61 1.12 5.20
C ILE A 378 -12.65 1.91 6.53
N GLU A 379 -13.08 3.17 6.52
CA GLU A 379 -13.27 3.98 7.72
C GLU A 379 -14.65 3.77 8.39
N GLU A 380 -15.51 2.91 7.82
CA GLU A 380 -16.80 2.59 8.45
C GLU A 380 -16.62 2.03 9.87
N PRO A 381 -17.49 2.36 10.82
CA PRO A 381 -17.37 1.89 12.21
C PRO A 381 -17.67 0.39 12.38
N VAL A 382 -18.02 -0.32 11.31
CA VAL A 382 -18.41 -1.74 11.32
C VAL A 382 -17.24 -2.70 11.51
N PHE A 383 -16.00 -2.23 11.35
CA PHE A 383 -14.81 -3.09 11.44
C PHE A 383 -14.46 -3.43 12.90
N GLU A 384 -14.24 -4.71 13.17
CA GLU A 384 -13.62 -5.17 14.41
C GLU A 384 -12.13 -4.80 14.42
N HIS A 385 -11.72 -3.94 15.34
CA HIS A 385 -10.33 -3.53 15.46
C HIS A 385 -9.50 -4.54 16.27
N ILE A 386 -8.52 -5.15 15.61
CA ILE A 386 -7.62 -6.14 16.19
C ILE A 386 -6.24 -5.50 16.33
N ASN A 387 -5.79 -5.33 17.58
CA ASN A 387 -4.42 -4.91 17.86
C ASN A 387 -3.49 -6.13 17.72
N ILE A 388 -2.44 -6.00 16.93
CA ILE A 388 -1.38 -7.01 16.85
C ILE A 388 -0.25 -6.54 17.76
N PRO A 389 -0.03 -7.18 18.92
CA PRO A 389 0.95 -6.71 19.88
C PRO A 389 2.36 -6.86 19.28
N ASP A 390 3.18 -5.83 19.44
CA ASP A 390 4.53 -5.77 18.89
C ASP A 390 5.45 -6.90 19.40
N ARG A 391 5.11 -7.50 20.55
CA ARG A 391 5.78 -8.70 21.10
C ARG A 391 5.59 -9.97 20.25
N ASN A 392 4.55 -10.03 19.43
CA ASN A 392 4.33 -11.15 18.51
C ASN A 392 5.20 -11.02 17.25
N THR A 393 5.74 -9.83 16.97
CA THR A 393 6.79 -9.62 15.97
C THR A 393 8.07 -10.29 16.44
N ILE A 394 8.20 -11.58 16.12
CA ILE A 394 9.43 -12.33 16.38
C ILE A 394 10.52 -11.76 15.46
N ASP A 395 11.37 -10.88 15.99
CA ASP A 395 12.66 -10.55 15.37
C ASP A 395 13.61 -11.72 15.70
N PRO A 396 14.04 -12.51 14.71
CA PRO A 396 14.95 -13.63 14.93
C PRO A 396 16.28 -13.24 15.59
N ARG A 397 16.71 -11.96 15.52
CA ARG A 397 17.89 -11.47 16.27
C ARG A 397 17.73 -11.57 17.79
N LEU A 398 16.51 -11.48 18.29
CA LEU A 398 16.20 -11.62 19.72
C LEU A 398 16.22 -13.08 20.19
N LEU A 399 16.23 -14.05 19.27
CA LEU A 399 16.35 -15.46 19.60
C LEU A 399 17.81 -15.88 19.82
N ASP A 400 18.76 -15.33 19.06
CA ASP A 400 20.19 -15.63 19.20
C ASP A 400 20.78 -15.10 20.52
N SER A 401 20.33 -13.92 20.97
CA SER A 401 20.75 -13.33 22.25
C SER A 401 20.29 -14.11 23.48
N ARG A 402 19.30 -15.02 23.36
CA ARG A 402 18.95 -15.98 24.43
C ARG A 402 19.88 -17.19 24.51
N ARG A 403 20.58 -17.54 23.42
CA ARG A 403 21.55 -18.65 23.40
C ARG A 403 22.87 -18.25 24.06
N GLU A 404 23.38 -17.06 23.78
CA GLU A 404 24.62 -16.57 24.40
C GLU A 404 24.52 -16.48 25.93
N ARG A 405 23.33 -16.15 26.48
CA ARG A 405 23.11 -16.16 27.93
C ARG A 405 23.05 -17.56 28.55
N ARG A 406 22.73 -18.62 27.78
CA ARG A 406 22.80 -20.01 28.27
C ARG A 406 24.21 -20.57 28.19
N ASP A 407 24.98 -20.19 27.18
CA ASP A 407 26.37 -20.65 27.02
C ASP A 407 27.31 -19.99 28.04
N ALA A 408 27.04 -18.73 28.43
CA ALA A 408 27.74 -18.07 29.53
C ALA A 408 27.47 -18.71 30.92
N ALA A 409 26.39 -19.48 31.08
CA ALA A 409 26.03 -20.14 32.34
C ALA A 409 26.61 -21.56 32.50
N LEU A 410 27.22 -22.11 31.44
CA LEU A 410 27.83 -23.45 31.44
C LEU A 410 29.37 -23.41 31.48
N GLY A 411 29.97 -22.21 31.53
CA GLY A 411 31.41 -21.98 31.51
C GLY A 411 32.01 -21.46 32.81
N SER A 412 31.65 -21.99 33.97
CA SER A 412 32.50 -21.85 35.17
C SER A 412 32.17 -22.92 36.22
N GLY A 413 33.01 -23.95 36.31
CA GLY A 413 33.02 -24.83 37.47
C GLY A 413 33.80 -24.17 38.62
N ALA A 414 33.12 -23.86 39.72
CA ALA A 414 33.57 -24.11 41.09
C ALA A 414 32.60 -23.45 42.11
N THR A 415 32.08 -24.30 43.00
CA THR A 415 31.66 -24.02 44.39
C THR A 415 30.90 -22.72 44.69
N GLU A 416 29.58 -22.83 44.87
CA GLU A 416 28.91 -22.37 46.10
C GLU A 416 27.45 -22.83 46.15
N THR A 417 27.18 -23.73 47.09
CA THR A 417 25.85 -24.05 47.55
C THR A 417 25.26 -22.87 48.31
N GLY A 418 24.18 -22.29 47.80
CA GLY A 418 23.28 -21.42 48.57
C GLY A 418 23.16 -20.00 48.05
N ARG A 419 22.28 -19.76 47.06
CA ARG A 419 21.52 -18.52 46.79
C ARG A 419 20.77 -18.67 45.47
N ARG A 420 19.73 -19.51 45.47
CA ARG A 420 18.81 -19.64 44.32
C ARG A 420 17.36 -19.60 44.79
N ARG A 421 17.05 -18.62 45.65
CA ARG A 421 15.69 -18.33 46.10
C ARG A 421 15.26 -16.86 46.06
N ASP A 422 16.14 -15.91 45.74
CA ASP A 422 15.84 -14.47 45.93
C ASP A 422 15.58 -13.63 44.66
N VAL A 423 15.30 -14.25 43.51
CA VAL A 423 15.04 -13.47 42.25
C VAL A 423 13.56 -13.45 41.85
N ILE A 424 12.70 -14.22 42.53
CA ILE A 424 11.25 -14.23 42.24
C ILE A 424 10.45 -13.33 43.21
N ASP A 425 11.04 -12.89 44.34
CA ASP A 425 10.36 -12.02 45.32
C ASP A 425 10.59 -10.51 45.13
N THR A 426 11.37 -10.08 44.14
CA THR A 426 11.59 -8.65 43.85
C THR A 426 10.63 -8.04 42.82
N LEU A 427 9.67 -8.82 42.31
CA LEU A 427 8.63 -8.33 41.40
C LEU A 427 7.34 -7.87 42.10
N ASN A 428 7.23 -8.03 43.43
CA ASN A 428 6.06 -7.66 44.23
C ASN A 428 6.36 -6.64 45.36
N THR A 429 7.50 -5.96 45.33
CA THR A 429 7.77 -4.86 46.27
C THR A 429 7.10 -3.57 45.82
N PRO A 430 6.40 -2.84 46.72
CA PRO A 430 5.81 -1.54 46.38
C PRO A 430 6.89 -0.53 46.01
N LEU A 431 6.59 0.31 45.00
CA LEU A 431 7.49 1.32 44.45
C LEU A 431 8.07 2.22 45.56
N THR A 432 9.36 2.51 45.47
CA THR A 432 10.02 3.44 46.40
C THR A 432 9.57 4.88 46.13
N ALA A 433 9.64 5.75 47.14
CA ALA A 433 9.16 7.15 47.03
C ALA A 433 9.78 7.94 45.86
N ASN A 434 11.01 7.60 45.47
CA ASN A 434 11.68 8.20 44.31
C ASN A 434 11.13 7.68 42.97
N GLU A 435 10.73 6.41 42.89
CA GLU A 435 10.13 5.82 41.69
C GLU A 435 8.69 6.31 41.48
N THR A 436 7.96 6.56 42.57
CA THR A 436 6.64 7.21 42.53
C THR A 436 6.71 8.65 42.06
N LEU A 437 7.78 9.39 42.42
CA LEU A 437 8.04 10.75 41.93
C LEU A 437 8.34 10.82 40.44
N VAL A 438 9.05 9.82 39.90
CA VAL A 438 9.35 9.73 38.46
C VAL A 438 8.08 9.40 37.66
N LEU A 439 7.21 8.55 38.21
CA LEU A 439 5.91 8.26 37.62
C LEU A 439 4.94 9.45 37.70
N GLU A 440 4.92 10.20 38.81
CA GLU A 440 4.16 11.46 38.89
C GLU A 440 4.67 12.52 37.92
N ALA A 441 5.98 12.61 37.70
CA ALA A 441 6.58 13.51 36.72
C ALA A 441 6.26 13.11 35.26
N MET A 442 5.97 11.83 34.99
CA MET A 442 5.54 11.35 33.68
C MET A 442 4.02 11.47 33.47
N GLN A 443 3.23 11.48 34.54
CA GLN A 443 1.77 11.65 34.49
C GLN A 443 1.35 13.12 34.31
N LEU A 444 2.23 14.07 34.63
CA LEU A 444 1.99 15.51 34.56
C LEU A 444 2.87 16.18 33.49
N GLY A 445 2.48 16.03 32.22
CA GLY A 445 2.59 17.16 31.30
C GLY A 445 2.98 16.88 29.86
N GLY A 446 2.04 17.22 28.96
CA GLY A 446 2.31 18.13 27.86
C GLY A 446 0.99 18.75 27.36
N PRO A 447 0.94 19.95 26.74
CA PRO A 447 2.07 20.77 26.27
C PRO A 447 1.94 22.30 26.48
N THR A 448 3.04 23.01 26.15
CA THR A 448 3.18 24.45 25.81
C THR A 448 3.44 25.50 26.91
N ASN A 449 4.39 26.39 26.57
CA ASN A 449 4.74 27.70 27.17
C ASN A 449 5.55 27.74 28.48
N PHE A 450 6.85 27.42 28.42
CA PHE A 450 7.80 27.84 29.47
C PHE A 450 9.23 28.09 28.93
N TRP A 451 9.36 28.91 27.88
CA TRP A 451 10.63 29.61 27.59
C TRP A 451 10.33 31.06 27.17
N ALA A 452 9.71 31.80 28.09
CA ALA A 452 9.78 33.24 28.10
C ALA A 452 9.75 33.69 29.57
N ALA A 453 10.69 34.58 29.89
CA ALA A 453 10.87 35.29 31.15
C ALA A 453 11.84 34.70 32.19
N ARG A 454 12.88 35.52 32.41
CA ARG A 454 13.78 35.64 33.58
C ARG A 454 14.95 34.65 33.62
N SER A 455 16.17 35.00 33.20
CA SER A 455 16.98 36.18 33.53
C SER A 455 16.89 36.64 34.99
N THR A 456 18.07 36.67 35.60
CA THR A 456 18.48 37.41 36.81
C THR A 456 17.88 36.99 38.16
N ARG A 457 18.64 36.12 38.84
CA ARG A 457 18.77 36.11 40.31
C ARG A 457 19.30 37.47 40.78
N ARG A 458 18.56 38.16 41.66
CA ARG A 458 19.11 38.94 42.79
C ARG A 458 18.05 39.14 43.89
N THR A 459 18.37 38.55 45.05
CA THR A 459 18.25 39.05 46.43
C THR A 459 16.96 39.65 47.00
N ILE A 460 16.49 38.96 48.07
CA ILE A 460 16.13 39.45 49.43
C ILE A 460 14.88 40.33 49.60
N GLY A 461 13.99 39.91 50.52
CA GLY A 461 13.19 40.84 51.33
C GLY A 461 11.76 40.43 51.67
N ASN A 462 11.59 39.81 52.84
CA ASN A 462 10.53 39.94 53.86
C ASN A 462 9.06 40.29 53.56
N ASP A 463 8.24 39.59 54.36
CA ASP A 463 7.07 40.00 55.13
C ASP A 463 5.66 40.09 54.49
N ASP A 464 4.85 39.17 55.00
CA ASP A 464 3.61 39.39 55.75
C ASP A 464 2.26 39.61 55.04
N ASN A 465 1.45 38.58 55.29
CA ASN A 465 0.12 38.60 55.91
C ASN A 465 -1.17 38.64 55.05
N GLU A 466 -2.04 37.73 55.51
CA GLU A 466 -3.50 37.86 55.61
C GLU A 466 -4.37 37.58 54.36
N ARG A 467 -4.63 36.28 54.17
CA ARG A 467 -5.95 35.59 54.30
C ARG A 467 -7.14 36.43 54.84
N PRO A 468 -8.42 35.96 54.78
CA PRO A 468 -9.00 34.81 54.03
C PRO A 468 -10.46 35.02 53.51
N MET A 469 -11.03 33.91 53.02
CA MET A 469 -12.45 33.51 53.10
C MET A 469 -13.43 34.14 52.09
N ALA A 470 -14.46 33.45 51.58
CA ALA A 470 -14.88 32.05 51.67
C ALA A 470 -16.08 31.81 50.74
N ARG A 471 -16.16 30.57 50.23
CA ARG A 471 -17.37 29.71 50.10
C ARG A 471 -18.44 30.00 49.03
N ARG A 472 -18.60 28.94 48.20
CA ARG A 472 -19.83 28.15 47.92
C ARG A 472 -20.96 28.86 47.16
N SER A 473 -21.78 28.24 46.30
CA SER A 473 -21.89 26.91 45.69
C SER A 473 -23.04 26.99 44.68
N SER A 474 -23.00 26.10 43.68
CA SER A 474 -24.13 25.37 43.06
C SER A 474 -25.25 26.06 42.24
N SER A 475 -25.36 25.54 41.01
CA SER A 475 -26.52 24.88 40.37
C SER A 475 -27.56 25.65 39.53
N ILE A 476 -27.58 25.24 38.25
CA ILE A 476 -28.72 24.77 37.42
C ILE A 476 -29.86 25.76 37.11
N GLY A 477 -29.92 26.17 35.84
CA GLY A 477 -30.97 25.71 34.93
C GLY A 477 -32.13 26.64 34.56
N ARG A 478 -32.33 26.75 33.23
CA ARG A 478 -33.56 26.97 32.44
C ARG A 478 -34.02 28.40 32.07
N ALA A 479 -34.15 28.52 30.74
CA ALA A 479 -35.33 28.95 29.97
C ALA A 479 -35.50 30.44 29.58
N MET A 480 -36.00 30.54 28.34
CA MET A 480 -36.26 31.67 27.45
C MET A 480 -37.45 32.56 27.84
N GLY A 481 -37.44 33.78 27.30
CA GLY A 481 -38.58 34.71 27.15
C GLY A 481 -38.08 36.12 26.87
N GLU A 482 -37.89 36.49 25.60
CA GLU A 482 -38.77 37.40 24.81
C GLU A 482 -38.72 38.88 25.22
N LEU A 483 -38.54 39.77 24.22
CA LEU A 483 -39.22 41.05 24.21
C LEU A 483 -39.55 41.50 22.77
N LEU A 484 -40.82 41.86 22.64
CA LEU A 484 -41.67 42.26 21.52
C LEU A 484 -41.25 43.51 20.74
N GLY A 485 -41.82 43.65 19.53
CA GLY A 485 -41.89 44.93 18.81
C GLY A 485 -42.63 44.93 17.46
N SER A 486 -43.92 44.56 17.43
CA SER A 486 -45.05 45.04 16.57
C SER A 486 -44.79 45.72 15.20
N ASN A 487 -45.29 45.16 14.08
CA ASN A 487 -46.64 45.33 13.44
C ASN A 487 -46.79 46.64 12.63
N TYR A 488 -47.32 46.80 11.41
CA TYR A 488 -48.23 46.12 10.45
C TYR A 488 -47.82 46.60 9.02
N GLY A 489 -48.18 46.07 7.84
CA GLY A 489 -49.13 45.08 7.37
C GLY A 489 -49.50 45.35 5.89
N ARG A 490 -49.81 44.28 5.14
CA ARG A 490 -50.59 44.17 3.87
C ARG A 490 -49.96 44.45 2.46
N ARG A 491 -49.59 43.33 1.82
CA ARG A 491 -49.94 42.74 0.48
C ARG A 491 -51.22 43.28 -0.24
N PRO A 492 -51.60 42.83 -1.48
CA PRO A 492 -50.91 42.08 -2.58
C PRO A 492 -51.24 42.55 -4.05
N VAL A 493 -50.77 41.80 -5.06
CA VAL A 493 -51.47 41.29 -6.29
C VAL A 493 -50.69 41.46 -7.62
N THR A 494 -50.82 40.40 -8.44
CA THR A 494 -50.27 39.96 -9.73
C THR A 494 -50.53 40.86 -10.97
N ARG A 495 -49.75 40.65 -12.06
CA ARG A 495 -50.21 40.47 -13.48
C ARG A 495 -49.07 40.39 -14.53
N THR A 496 -49.17 39.40 -15.43
CA THR A 496 -48.77 39.42 -16.86
C THR A 496 -50.04 39.74 -17.71
N PRO A 497 -50.12 39.81 -19.08
CA PRO A 497 -49.21 39.39 -20.20
C PRO A 497 -49.23 40.26 -21.51
N ARG A 498 -48.64 39.72 -22.64
CA ARG A 498 -48.84 39.94 -24.12
C ARG A 498 -47.82 40.77 -24.95
N GLU A 499 -47.08 40.16 -25.93
CA GLU A 499 -47.27 40.00 -27.42
C GLU A 499 -46.91 41.28 -28.23
N ALA A 500 -46.26 41.34 -29.42
CA ALA A 500 -45.58 40.48 -30.41
C ALA A 500 -44.89 41.38 -31.50
N SER A 501 -43.86 40.92 -32.25
CA SER A 501 -43.61 41.13 -33.72
C SER A 501 -42.14 40.99 -34.19
N ASP A 502 -41.96 40.59 -35.46
CA ASP A 502 -40.84 39.90 -36.14
C ASP A 502 -39.63 40.70 -36.75
N THR A 503 -38.45 40.04 -36.77
CA THR A 503 -37.32 39.98 -37.77
C THR A 503 -36.46 41.21 -38.20
N PRO A 504 -35.21 41.08 -38.74
CA PRO A 504 -34.24 39.95 -38.81
C PRO A 504 -32.75 40.29 -38.40
N GLU A 505 -31.87 39.30 -38.61
CA GLU A 505 -30.43 39.13 -38.29
C GLU A 505 -29.43 40.29 -38.50
N ILE A 506 -28.37 40.34 -37.68
CA ILE A 506 -26.93 40.44 -38.03
C ILE A 506 -26.09 40.14 -36.75
N GLY A 507 -25.08 39.26 -36.86
CA GLY A 507 -24.44 38.58 -35.73
C GLY A 507 -23.35 39.31 -34.94
N ARG A 508 -23.07 38.78 -33.74
CA ARG A 508 -21.74 38.51 -33.12
C ARG A 508 -21.94 38.18 -31.62
N ARG A 509 -21.39 37.05 -31.17
CA ARG A 509 -21.17 36.67 -29.74
C ARG A 509 -19.66 36.88 -29.41
N PRO A 510 -19.21 36.86 -28.13
CA PRO A 510 -19.96 36.44 -26.93
C PRO A 510 -19.80 37.30 -25.65
N ASP A 511 -20.84 37.21 -24.82
CA ASP A 511 -20.80 37.37 -23.36
C ASP A 511 -20.00 36.23 -22.70
N ARG A 512 -18.68 36.42 -22.53
CA ARG A 512 -17.83 35.53 -21.70
C ARG A 512 -17.28 36.20 -20.44
N LEU A 513 -17.56 37.49 -20.25
CA LEU A 513 -16.96 38.27 -19.17
C LEU A 513 -17.73 38.17 -17.84
N MET A 514 -19.06 37.97 -17.87
CA MET A 514 -19.89 37.94 -16.66
C MET A 514 -19.91 36.58 -15.93
N GLU A 515 -19.78 35.46 -16.64
CA GLU A 515 -19.63 34.13 -16.00
C GLU A 515 -18.27 33.99 -15.31
N SER A 516 -17.20 34.49 -15.94
CA SER A 516 -15.84 34.48 -15.38
C SER A 516 -15.74 35.27 -14.07
N LEU A 517 -16.45 36.41 -13.96
CA LEU A 517 -16.49 37.19 -12.72
C LEU A 517 -17.29 36.50 -11.61
N GLY A 518 -18.36 35.79 -11.94
CA GLY A 518 -19.14 34.99 -10.99
C GLY A 518 -18.32 33.83 -10.40
N GLU A 519 -17.56 33.12 -11.24
CA GLU A 519 -16.66 32.04 -10.83
C GLU A 519 -15.47 32.57 -10.01
N THR A 520 -14.90 33.73 -10.39
CA THR A 520 -13.79 34.35 -9.64
C THR A 520 -14.24 34.79 -8.24
N VAL A 521 -15.46 35.30 -8.10
CA VAL A 521 -16.02 35.72 -6.80
C VAL A 521 -16.41 34.50 -5.94
N ALA A 522 -16.86 33.40 -6.54
CA ALA A 522 -17.06 32.13 -5.85
C ALA A 522 -15.72 31.55 -5.35
N MET A 523 -14.68 31.58 -6.18
CA MET A 523 -13.33 31.15 -5.84
C MET A 523 -12.72 32.01 -4.72
N LEU A 524 -12.94 33.33 -4.72
CA LEU A 524 -12.50 34.24 -3.66
C LEU A 524 -13.29 34.07 -2.34
N ARG A 525 -14.57 33.64 -2.40
CA ARG A 525 -15.34 33.26 -1.20
C ARG A 525 -14.87 31.92 -0.62
N GLU A 526 -14.55 30.96 -1.47
CA GLU A 526 -13.96 29.68 -1.08
C GLU A 526 -12.56 29.86 -0.47
N GLN A 527 -11.80 30.84 -0.98
CA GLN A 527 -10.49 31.23 -0.44
C GLN A 527 -10.58 31.91 0.93
N ARG A 528 -11.69 32.59 1.26
CA ARG A 528 -11.94 33.13 2.61
C ARG A 528 -12.34 32.09 3.65
N GLN A 529 -12.85 30.92 3.23
CA GLN A 529 -13.07 29.78 4.12
C GLN A 529 -11.79 28.93 4.33
N ARG A 530 -10.74 29.16 3.55
CA ARG A 530 -9.40 28.56 3.71
C ARG A 530 -8.42 29.44 4.50
N GLN A 531 -8.88 30.16 5.52
CA GLN A 531 -7.98 30.80 6.47
C GLN A 531 -7.66 29.85 7.62
N ASP A 532 -6.73 28.92 7.36
CA ASP A 532 -6.01 28.22 8.42
C ASP A 532 -4.72 28.96 8.78
N SER A 533 -4.41 28.95 10.08
CA SER A 533 -3.35 29.68 10.79
C SER A 533 -1.89 29.46 10.30
N SER A 534 -1.67 28.68 9.24
CA SER A 534 -0.35 28.26 8.75
C SER A 534 0.30 29.24 7.75
N TYR A 535 -0.47 30.11 7.10
CA TYR A 535 0.07 31.07 6.13
C TYR A 535 0.81 32.25 6.78
N LEU A 536 0.48 32.57 8.04
CA LEU A 536 1.15 33.65 8.79
C LEU A 536 2.59 33.26 9.17
N THR A 537 2.85 31.99 9.46
CA THR A 537 4.17 31.49 9.85
C THR A 537 5.18 31.51 8.69
N VAL A 538 4.71 31.36 7.45
CA VAL A 538 5.56 31.34 6.24
C VAL A 538 6.11 32.73 5.90
N LEU A 539 5.32 33.78 6.12
CA LEU A 539 5.77 35.17 5.91
C LEU A 539 6.81 35.60 6.94
N GLU A 540 6.69 35.14 8.19
CA GLU A 540 7.68 35.39 9.25
C GLU A 540 9.02 34.67 8.98
N ILE A 541 8.98 33.45 8.45
CA ILE A 541 10.19 32.66 8.13
C ILE A 541 10.91 33.26 6.92
N LEU A 542 10.19 33.74 5.91
CA LEU A 542 10.78 34.38 4.73
C LEU A 542 11.39 35.75 5.06
N GLN A 543 10.79 36.51 5.98
CA GLN A 543 11.37 37.77 6.46
C GLN A 543 12.59 37.58 7.38
N ALA A 544 12.75 36.40 8.01
CA ALA A 544 13.93 36.07 8.82
C ALA A 544 15.15 35.72 7.95
N ARG A 545 14.95 35.18 6.74
CA ARG A 545 16.03 34.77 5.83
C ARG A 545 16.77 35.92 5.13
N GLU A 546 16.16 37.10 5.04
CA GLU A 546 16.81 38.30 4.46
C GLU A 546 17.85 38.96 5.38
N ARG A 547 18.02 38.49 6.64
CA ARG A 547 18.90 39.13 7.63
C ARG A 547 20.25 38.47 7.87
N ASP A 548 20.51 37.28 7.33
CA ASP A 548 21.67 36.45 7.74
C ASP A 548 22.79 36.31 6.69
N ASN A 549 22.87 37.21 5.70
CA ASN A 549 23.79 37.05 4.56
C ASN A 549 25.21 37.61 4.74
N ASP A 550 25.68 37.86 5.96
CA ASP A 550 27.06 38.34 6.21
C ASP A 550 27.75 37.58 7.36
N ARG A 551 28.58 36.58 7.04
CA ARG A 551 29.79 36.20 7.83
C ARG A 551 30.71 35.20 7.11
N ASP A 552 32.01 35.47 7.22
CA ASP A 552 33.17 34.78 6.62
C ASP A 552 33.46 33.36 7.16
N PRO A 553 34.20 32.51 6.40
CA PRO A 553 34.41 31.11 6.71
C PRO A 553 35.82 30.84 7.25
N ASP A 554 35.97 30.68 8.57
CA ASP A 554 37.13 29.99 9.15
C ASP A 554 36.77 29.52 10.57
N ASP A 555 36.24 28.30 10.70
CA ASP A 555 36.36 27.49 11.93
C ASP A 555 35.98 26.02 11.67
N THR A 556 36.92 25.27 11.10
CA THR A 556 36.80 23.82 10.87
C THR A 556 37.19 23.04 12.12
N THR A 557 36.29 22.91 13.11
CA THR A 557 36.41 21.89 14.18
C THR A 557 35.10 21.28 14.70
N ILE A 558 33.94 21.52 14.06
CA ILE A 558 32.64 20.90 14.44
C ILE A 558 32.05 20.05 13.29
N ILE A 559 32.92 19.53 12.42
CA ILE A 559 32.53 18.86 11.16
C ILE A 559 32.79 17.35 11.24
N VAL A 560 32.11 16.62 12.14
CA VAL A 560 32.03 15.14 12.06
C VAL A 560 30.65 14.59 12.48
N PRO A 561 29.88 15.18 13.43
CA PRO A 561 28.54 14.66 13.74
C PRO A 561 27.44 15.19 12.80
N LEU A 562 27.67 16.31 12.12
CA LEU A 562 26.64 16.99 11.31
C LEU A 562 26.52 16.43 9.88
N ILE A 563 27.55 15.75 9.36
CA ILE A 563 27.53 15.17 8.01
C ILE A 563 26.49 14.03 7.93
N ASN A 564 26.26 13.27 9.01
CA ASN A 564 25.23 12.21 9.01
C ASN A 564 23.79 12.72 9.17
N GLN A 565 23.59 13.98 9.60
CA GLN A 565 22.26 14.60 9.65
C GLN A 565 21.95 15.45 8.42
N VAL A 566 22.97 15.94 7.70
CA VAL A 566 22.79 16.72 6.47
C VAL A 566 22.73 15.82 5.23
N VAL A 567 23.39 14.66 5.21
CA VAL A 567 23.27 13.68 4.10
C VAL A 567 21.86 13.08 3.99
N ASN A 568 21.07 13.06 5.06
CA ASN A 568 19.66 12.64 5.02
C ASN A 568 18.68 13.78 4.66
N ARG A 569 19.17 14.98 4.33
CA ARG A 569 18.31 16.15 4.11
C ARG A 569 18.51 16.84 2.75
N TRP A 570 19.28 16.21 1.86
CA TRP A 570 19.66 16.77 0.55
C TRP A 570 19.38 15.78 -0.60
N GLU A 571 18.28 15.04 -0.50
CA GLU A 571 17.66 14.32 -1.65
C GLU A 571 16.16 14.62 -1.78
N ASP A 572 15.71 15.79 -1.32
CA ASP A 572 14.36 16.29 -1.60
C ASP A 572 14.45 17.58 -2.42
N ASP A 573 14.69 17.42 -3.72
CA ASP A 573 14.42 18.49 -4.67
C ASP A 573 13.80 17.95 -5.95
N HIS A 574 12.61 17.37 -5.84
CA HIS A 574 11.54 17.43 -6.83
C HIS A 574 10.19 17.44 -6.08
N GLY A 575 9.45 18.55 -6.21
CA GLY A 575 8.34 18.93 -5.34
C GLY A 575 7.32 17.84 -5.02
N VAL A 576 7.26 17.48 -3.74
CA VAL A 576 6.13 16.78 -3.13
C VAL A 576 5.64 17.67 -1.99
N PHE A 577 4.43 18.21 -2.10
CA PHE A 577 3.78 18.83 -0.95
C PHE A 577 3.54 17.75 0.11
N GLU A 578 4.36 17.76 1.18
CA GLU A 578 4.20 16.94 2.38
C GLU A 578 2.93 17.34 3.14
N VAL A 579 1.80 16.76 2.74
CA VAL A 579 0.72 16.46 3.69
C VAL A 579 1.06 15.10 4.29
N PRO A 580 1.14 14.96 5.64
CA PRO A 580 1.29 13.65 6.26
C PRO A 580 0.27 12.69 5.65
N PRO A 581 0.68 11.52 5.14
CA PRO A 581 -0.22 10.74 4.33
C PRO A 581 -1.41 10.33 5.21
N SER A 582 -2.62 10.47 4.65
CA SER A 582 -3.88 10.32 5.37
C SER A 582 -4.01 8.89 5.88
N PRO A 583 -4.55 8.65 7.09
CA PRO A 583 -4.63 7.30 7.65
C PRO A 583 -5.37 6.30 6.76
N ASP A 584 -6.28 6.77 5.90
CA ASP A 584 -7.09 6.00 4.95
C ASP A 584 -6.44 5.84 3.56
N ASN A 585 -5.21 6.33 3.35
CA ASN A 585 -4.47 6.12 2.13
C ASN A 585 -4.27 4.61 1.89
N THR A 586 -4.78 4.09 0.77
CA THR A 586 -4.68 2.66 0.44
C THR A 586 -3.27 2.28 0.02
N ALA A 587 -2.83 1.05 0.31
CA ALA A 587 -1.47 0.55 0.05
C ALA A 587 -1.44 -0.67 -0.88
N GLY A 588 -2.60 -1.14 -1.33
CA GLY A 588 -2.76 -2.28 -2.24
C GLY A 588 -3.88 -3.20 -1.79
N LEU A 589 -4.18 -4.22 -2.59
CA LEU A 589 -5.15 -5.25 -2.25
C LEU A 589 -4.65 -6.63 -2.67
N ALA A 590 -5.15 -7.67 -2.01
CA ALA A 590 -4.86 -9.05 -2.38
C ALA A 590 -6.03 -9.96 -2.02
N TRP A 591 -6.30 -10.96 -2.86
CA TRP A 591 -7.25 -12.03 -2.55
C TRP A 591 -6.53 -13.18 -1.85
N SER A 592 -7.23 -13.86 -0.94
CA SER A 592 -6.84 -15.22 -0.53
C SER A 592 -6.86 -16.15 -1.74
N GLU A 593 -6.07 -17.21 -1.70
CA GLU A 593 -5.92 -18.16 -2.81
C GLU A 593 -7.25 -18.83 -3.20
N ASP A 594 -8.13 -19.05 -2.22
CA ASP A 594 -9.46 -19.61 -2.43
C ASP A 594 -10.50 -18.56 -2.91
N GLY A 595 -10.12 -17.29 -3.00
CA GLY A 595 -10.97 -16.18 -3.44
C GLY A 595 -12.06 -15.76 -2.45
N ARG A 596 -12.05 -16.27 -1.21
CA ARG A 596 -13.11 -16.00 -0.22
C ARG A 596 -12.88 -14.75 0.62
N THR A 597 -11.64 -14.28 0.68
CA THR A 597 -11.26 -13.16 1.52
C THR A 597 -10.48 -12.15 0.69
N LEU A 598 -10.87 -10.89 0.78
CA LEU A 598 -10.16 -9.75 0.21
C LEU A 598 -9.44 -9.01 1.35
N PHE A 599 -8.12 -8.89 1.21
CA PHE A 599 -7.29 -8.07 2.07
C PHE A 599 -7.01 -6.73 1.41
N VAL A 600 -7.09 -5.65 2.18
CA VAL A 600 -6.79 -4.29 1.71
C VAL A 600 -5.81 -3.65 2.67
N GLY A 601 -4.65 -3.26 2.16
CA GLY A 601 -3.69 -2.48 2.91
C GLY A 601 -4.07 -1.01 2.92
N ALA A 602 -3.86 -0.35 4.05
CA ALA A 602 -3.88 1.09 4.17
C ALA A 602 -2.83 1.54 5.19
N GLN A 603 -2.63 2.86 5.24
CA GLN A 603 -1.66 3.44 6.15
C GLN A 603 -1.96 3.17 7.64
N ASN A 604 -3.23 3.04 8.00
CA ASN A 604 -3.64 2.75 9.38
C ASN A 604 -3.75 1.25 9.70
N GLY A 605 -3.71 0.34 8.71
CA GLY A 605 -3.89 -1.07 8.96
C GLY A 605 -4.14 -1.93 7.73
N ILE A 606 -4.40 -3.21 7.97
CA ILE A 606 -4.85 -4.18 6.97
C ILE A 606 -6.30 -4.54 7.27
N TYR A 607 -7.16 -4.44 6.27
CA TYR A 607 -8.59 -4.75 6.35
C TYR A 607 -8.87 -6.10 5.73
N GLU A 608 -9.77 -6.86 6.36
CA GLU A 608 -10.23 -8.16 5.90
C GLU A 608 -11.73 -8.09 5.59
N LEU A 609 -12.08 -8.45 4.36
CA LEU A 609 -13.44 -8.48 3.84
C LEU A 609 -13.76 -9.89 3.33
N HIS A 610 -14.84 -10.48 3.79
CA HIS A 610 -15.27 -11.80 3.31
C HIS A 610 -16.29 -11.68 2.19
N VAL A 611 -16.15 -12.51 1.15
CA VAL A 611 -17.15 -12.66 0.10
C VAL A 611 -18.45 -13.19 0.70
N ASP A 612 -19.58 -12.59 0.33
CA ASP A 612 -20.89 -13.14 0.70
C ASP A 612 -21.21 -14.35 -0.16
N THR A 613 -20.69 -15.51 0.24
CA THR A 613 -20.90 -16.75 -0.51
C THR A 613 -22.37 -17.17 -0.56
N GLN A 614 -23.22 -16.73 0.36
CA GLN A 614 -24.63 -17.12 0.41
C GLN A 614 -25.45 -16.37 -0.64
N SER A 615 -25.33 -15.04 -0.70
CA SER A 615 -25.98 -14.23 -1.74
C SER A 615 -25.57 -14.69 -3.15
N ARG A 616 -24.32 -15.17 -3.27
CA ARG A 616 -23.69 -15.59 -4.53
C ARG A 616 -24.06 -17.00 -4.99
N LYS A 617 -24.73 -17.81 -4.15
CA LYS A 617 -25.31 -19.10 -4.54
C LYS A 617 -26.55 -18.93 -5.42
N PHE A 618 -27.19 -17.75 -5.40
CA PHE A 618 -28.30 -17.44 -6.28
C PHE A 618 -27.74 -16.98 -7.63
N PHE A 619 -27.96 -17.80 -8.66
CA PHE A 619 -27.55 -17.50 -10.04
C PHE A 619 -28.16 -16.16 -10.50
N PRO A 620 -27.42 -15.30 -11.24
CA PRO A 620 -28.07 -14.19 -11.92
C PRO A 620 -29.09 -14.76 -12.90
N SER A 621 -30.29 -14.19 -12.86
CA SER A 621 -31.46 -14.57 -13.64
C SER A 621 -31.11 -14.99 -15.08
N VAL A 622 -31.60 -16.16 -15.49
CA VAL A 622 -31.66 -16.57 -16.89
C VAL A 622 -32.35 -15.47 -17.68
N SER A 623 -31.59 -14.76 -18.51
CA SER A 623 -32.18 -13.89 -19.53
C SER A 623 -32.50 -14.79 -20.72
N MET A 624 -33.77 -15.15 -20.91
CA MET A 624 -34.19 -15.70 -22.20
C MET A 624 -34.02 -14.61 -23.25
N ARG A 625 -33.20 -14.89 -24.27
CA ARG A 625 -33.08 -14.07 -25.47
C ARG A 625 -34.25 -14.32 -26.40
#